data_AF-A0A7H4PR14-F1
#
_entry.id   AF-A0A7H4PR14-F1
#
_cell.length_a   1.000
_cell.length_b   1.000
_cell.length_c   1.000
_cell.angle_alpha   90.00
_cell.angle_beta   90.00
_cell.angle_gamma   90.00
#
_symmetry.space_group_name_H-M   'P 1'
#
loop_
_entity.id
_entity.type
_entity.pdbx_description
1 polymer ?
#
loop_
_entity_poly.entity_id
_entity_poly.type
_entity_poly.pdbx_seq_one_letter_code
_entity_poly.pdbx_strand_id
1 'polypeptide(L)'
;MKTRIKGLFAVGECSSVGLHGANRLGSNSLAELVVFGRLAGEQAMQRATEAGEANSAALDAQVVDIEKRLKDLVNQEGNENWAKIRDEMGLSMEEGCGIYRTPELMQKTVDKLAELQERFKRVRSPTRPACSIPTCCTPSNWAMV
;
A
#
# COMPACT_ATOMS: atom_id res chain seq x y z
N MET A 1 15.72 -5.71 11.68
CA MET A 1 15.41 -4.61 10.72
C MET A 1 15.68 -5.04 9.29
N LYS A 2 16.67 -5.91 9.04
CA LYS A 2 16.79 -6.62 7.76
C LYS A 2 15.60 -7.57 7.54
N THR A 3 15.06 -7.59 6.33
CA THR A 3 14.00 -8.52 5.93
C THR A 3 14.58 -9.82 5.38
N ARG A 4 13.71 -10.77 5.01
CA ARG A 4 14.10 -11.99 4.27
C ARG A 4 14.64 -11.67 2.86
N ILE A 5 14.29 -10.49 2.32
CA ILE A 5 14.82 -9.99 1.05
C ILE A 5 16.16 -9.32 1.34
N LYS A 6 17.23 -9.86 0.73
CA LYS A 6 18.59 -9.34 0.93
C LYS A 6 18.68 -7.89 0.46
N GLY A 7 19.20 -7.01 1.31
CA GLY A 7 19.36 -5.59 1.00
C GLY A 7 18.13 -4.73 1.29
N LEU A 8 16.97 -5.34 1.64
CA LEU A 8 15.78 -4.61 2.05
C LEU A 8 15.70 -4.53 3.58
N PHE A 9 15.58 -3.32 4.09
CA PHE A 9 15.40 -2.99 5.50
C PHE A 9 14.03 -2.32 5.71
N ALA A 10 13.38 -2.62 6.83
CA ALA A 10 12.10 -2.03 7.21
C ALA A 10 12.11 -1.68 8.71
N VAL A 11 11.51 -0.54 9.06
CA VAL A 11 11.44 0.01 10.42
C VAL A 11 10.11 0.75 10.60
N GLY A 12 9.61 0.79 11.85
CA GLY A 12 8.40 1.51 12.21
C GLY A 12 7.16 0.67 11.92
N GLU A 13 6.02 1.34 11.72
CA GLU A 13 4.71 0.66 11.59
C GLU A 13 4.60 -0.25 10.35
N CYS A 14 5.42 -0.04 9.33
CA CYS A 14 5.48 -0.93 8.16
C CYS A 14 6.20 -2.25 8.44
N SER A 15 6.90 -2.36 9.58
CA SER A 15 7.73 -3.49 9.95
C SER A 15 7.11 -4.29 11.09
N SER A 16 7.24 -5.62 11.02
CA SER A 16 6.89 -6.51 12.13
C SER A 16 8.16 -7.10 12.73
N VAL A 17 8.71 -6.41 13.73
CA VAL A 17 9.92 -6.84 14.46
C VAL A 17 9.59 -7.73 15.66
N GLY A 18 8.29 -7.99 15.90
CA GLY A 18 7.80 -8.82 17.01
C GLY A 18 7.72 -8.11 18.36
N LEU A 19 8.20 -6.85 18.48
CA LEU A 19 8.25 -6.11 19.73
C LEU A 19 6.86 -5.93 20.36
N HIS A 20 5.84 -5.64 19.54
CA HIS A 20 4.49 -5.35 20.03
C HIS A 20 3.59 -6.57 20.16
N GLY A 21 3.99 -7.74 19.64
CA GLY A 21 3.14 -8.92 19.58
C GLY A 21 1.74 -8.61 19.02
N ALA A 22 0.70 -9.02 19.74
CA ALA A 22 -0.69 -8.74 19.39
C ALA A 22 -1.25 -7.43 19.98
N ASN A 23 -0.53 -6.78 20.91
CA ASN A 23 -0.98 -5.56 21.55
C ASN A 23 0.20 -4.62 21.82
N ARG A 24 0.25 -3.52 21.06
CA ARG A 24 1.25 -2.48 21.23
C ARG A 24 0.96 -1.65 22.49
N LEU A 25 1.96 -1.52 23.37
CA LEU A 25 1.90 -0.59 24.49
C LEU A 25 1.95 0.87 23.97
N GLY A 26 1.08 1.71 24.53
CA GLY A 26 0.99 3.13 24.19
C GLY A 26 2.34 3.86 24.37
N SER A 27 2.55 4.93 23.60
CA SER A 27 3.79 5.76 23.62
C SER A 27 5.07 5.09 23.09
N ASN A 28 5.06 3.80 22.73
CA ASN A 28 6.29 3.12 22.30
C ASN A 28 6.66 3.25 20.80
N SER A 29 5.78 3.74 19.91
CA SER A 29 6.06 3.82 18.46
C SER A 29 7.20 4.76 18.15
N LEU A 30 7.22 5.92 18.78
CA LEU A 30 8.22 6.93 18.48
C LEU A 30 9.59 6.48 18.97
N ALA A 31 9.65 5.91 20.18
CA ALA A 31 10.87 5.33 20.72
C ALA A 31 11.38 4.17 19.85
N GLU A 32 10.48 3.27 19.42
CA GLU A 32 10.79 2.20 18.50
C GLU A 32 11.38 2.72 17.18
N LEU A 33 10.71 3.70 16.56
CA LEU A 33 11.14 4.29 15.30
C LEU A 33 12.55 4.90 15.41
N VAL A 34 12.84 5.63 16.48
CA VAL A 34 14.15 6.27 16.68
C VAL A 34 15.25 5.23 16.92
N VAL A 35 15.01 4.26 17.81
CA VAL A 35 16.00 3.25 18.19
C VAL A 35 16.29 2.32 17.02
N PHE A 36 15.25 1.74 16.42
CA PHE A 36 15.42 0.80 15.32
C PHE A 36 15.73 1.49 14.01
N GLY A 37 15.32 2.75 13.82
CA GLY A 37 15.71 3.57 12.67
C GLY A 37 17.21 3.78 12.64
N ARG A 38 17.82 4.14 13.78
CA ARG A 38 19.29 4.23 13.88
C ARG A 38 19.96 2.90 13.55
N LEU A 39 19.51 1.80 14.17
CA LEU A 39 20.11 0.48 13.95
C LEU A 39 19.98 0.01 12.49
N ALA A 40 18.82 0.26 11.86
CA ALA A 40 18.62 -0.06 10.46
C ALA A 40 19.50 0.79 9.54
N GLY A 41 19.67 2.08 9.86
CA GLY A 41 20.55 2.98 9.12
C GLY A 41 22.01 2.54 9.18
N GLU A 42 22.51 2.19 10.36
CA GLU A 42 23.87 1.66 10.55
C GLU A 42 24.09 0.36 9.74
N GLN A 43 23.13 -0.57 9.78
CA GLN A 43 23.20 -1.81 9.00
C GLN A 43 23.06 -1.60 7.49
N ALA A 44 22.19 -0.67 7.07
CA ALA A 44 22.01 -0.33 5.66
C ALA A 44 23.27 0.34 5.09
N MET A 45 23.92 1.21 5.86
CA MET A 45 25.19 1.83 5.50
C MET A 45 26.28 0.78 5.29
N GLN A 46 26.46 -0.14 6.25
CA GLN A 46 27.43 -1.24 6.10
C GLN A 46 27.09 -2.12 4.89
N ARG A 47 25.80 -2.43 4.68
CA ARG A 47 25.39 -3.23 3.53
C ARG A 47 25.62 -2.51 2.20
N ALA A 48 25.51 -1.19 2.17
CA ALA A 48 25.75 -0.39 0.98
C ALA A 48 27.23 -0.38 0.59
N THR A 49 28.16 -0.36 1.56
CA THR A 49 29.60 -0.48 1.26
C THR A 49 29.99 -1.87 0.74
N GLU A 50 29.25 -2.90 1.14
CA GLU A 50 29.43 -4.28 0.67
C GLU A 50 28.63 -4.58 -0.62
N ALA A 51 27.79 -3.65 -1.09
CA ALA A 51 26.96 -3.87 -2.26
C ALA A 51 27.79 -3.79 -3.54
N GLY A 52 27.69 -4.83 -4.37
CA GLY A 52 28.17 -4.77 -5.75
C GLY A 52 27.26 -3.93 -6.65
N GLU A 53 27.68 -3.78 -7.90
CA GLU A 53 26.92 -3.06 -8.91
C GLU A 53 25.52 -3.66 -9.12
N ALA A 54 24.54 -2.79 -9.34
CA ALA A 54 23.19 -3.21 -9.67
C ALA A 54 23.15 -3.78 -11.10
N ASN A 55 22.32 -4.80 -11.31
CA ASN A 55 22.06 -5.33 -12.65
C ASN A 55 21.15 -4.37 -13.42
N SER A 56 21.74 -3.48 -14.22
CA SER A 56 21.04 -2.47 -15.02
C SER A 56 19.98 -3.07 -15.92
N ALA A 57 20.28 -4.15 -16.63
CA ALA A 57 19.32 -4.83 -17.51
C ALA A 57 18.08 -5.35 -16.74
N ALA A 58 18.27 -5.85 -15.53
CA ALA A 58 17.16 -6.29 -14.68
C ALA A 58 16.33 -5.12 -14.11
N LEU A 59 16.95 -3.95 -13.92
CA LEU A 59 16.24 -2.73 -13.54
C LEU A 59 15.40 -2.20 -14.71
N ASP A 60 15.98 -2.13 -15.91
CA ASP A 60 15.29 -1.67 -17.12
C ASP A 60 14.07 -2.54 -17.43
N ALA A 61 14.19 -3.86 -17.29
CA ALA A 61 13.06 -4.78 -17.43
C ALA A 61 11.92 -4.51 -16.43
N GLN A 62 12.26 -4.17 -15.17
CA GLN A 62 11.26 -3.81 -14.15
C GLN A 62 10.59 -2.47 -14.45
N VAL A 63 11.33 -1.49 -14.95
CA VAL A 63 10.77 -0.20 -15.36
C VAL A 63 9.72 -0.41 -16.45
N VAL A 64 10.03 -1.20 -17.48
CA VAL A 64 9.08 -1.50 -18.56
C VAL A 64 7.82 -2.22 -18.04
N ASP A 65 7.96 -3.17 -17.12
CA ASP A 65 6.81 -3.87 -16.52
C ASP A 65 5.93 -2.90 -15.70
N ILE A 66 6.54 -2.05 -14.87
CA ILE A 66 5.81 -1.06 -14.06
C ILE A 66 5.09 -0.06 -14.96
N GLU A 67 5.75 0.46 -15.99
CA GLU A 67 5.13 1.36 -16.95
C GLU A 67 3.93 0.72 -17.64
N LYS A 68 4.06 -0.55 -18.04
CA LYS A 68 2.95 -1.30 -18.65
C LYS A 68 1.78 -1.41 -17.67
N ARG A 69 2.02 -1.83 -16.43
CA ARG A 69 0.98 -1.95 -15.39
C ARG A 69 0.27 -0.63 -15.10
N LEU A 70 1.03 0.48 -15.08
CA LEU A 70 0.45 1.82 -14.92
C LEU A 70 -0.40 2.21 -16.13
N LYS A 71 0.08 1.97 -17.36
CA LYS A 71 -0.68 2.22 -18.60
C LYS A 71 -1.97 1.39 -18.63
N ASP A 72 -1.91 0.12 -18.26
CA ASP A 72 -3.07 -0.77 -18.19
C ASP A 72 -4.11 -0.25 -17.19
N LEU A 73 -3.66 0.20 -16.00
CA LEU A 73 -4.55 0.77 -14.98
C LEU A 73 -5.19 2.10 -15.42
N VAL A 74 -4.43 2.98 -16.08
CA VAL A 74 -4.94 4.27 -16.57
C VAL A 74 -5.92 4.08 -17.72
N ASN A 75 -5.64 3.12 -18.61
CA ASN A 75 -6.48 2.83 -19.79
C ASN A 75 -7.63 1.86 -19.48
N GLN A 76 -7.72 1.35 -18.25
CA GLN A 76 -8.74 0.40 -17.84
C GLN A 76 -10.15 0.94 -18.14
N GLU A 77 -10.92 0.14 -18.87
CA GLU A 77 -12.27 0.48 -19.27
C GLU A 77 -13.27 -0.21 -18.35
N GLY A 78 -14.16 0.56 -17.75
CA GLY A 78 -15.20 0.03 -16.90
C GLY A 78 -16.07 1.14 -16.32
N ASN A 79 -16.96 0.75 -15.42
CA ASN A 79 -17.96 1.64 -14.80
C ASN A 79 -17.83 1.72 -13.28
N GLU A 80 -16.88 1.00 -12.68
CA GLU A 80 -16.67 1.03 -11.23
C GLU A 80 -15.93 2.29 -10.81
N ASN A 81 -16.32 2.82 -9.65
CA ASN A 81 -15.69 3.98 -9.04
C ASN A 81 -14.78 3.52 -7.89
N TRP A 82 -13.49 3.86 -7.96
CA TRP A 82 -12.50 3.46 -6.96
C TRP A 82 -12.82 3.97 -5.55
N ALA A 83 -13.40 5.17 -5.42
CA ALA A 83 -13.76 5.73 -4.12
C ALA A 83 -14.88 4.91 -3.47
N LYS A 84 -15.88 4.49 -4.23
CA LYS A 84 -16.94 3.59 -3.74
C LYS A 84 -16.38 2.24 -3.28
N ILE A 85 -15.48 1.65 -4.07
CA ILE A 85 -14.81 0.39 -3.69
C ILE A 85 -14.02 0.56 -2.39
N ARG A 86 -13.27 1.66 -2.24
CA ARG A 86 -12.53 1.96 -1.01
C ARG A 86 -13.47 2.11 0.19
N ASP A 87 -14.58 2.81 0.03
CA ASP A 87 -15.54 3.04 1.10
C ASP A 87 -16.25 1.72 1.50
N GLU A 88 -16.66 0.91 0.52
CA GLU A 88 -17.21 -0.44 0.76
C GLU A 88 -16.20 -1.36 1.47
N MET A 89 -14.92 -1.30 1.07
CA MET A 89 -13.84 -2.05 1.74
C MET A 89 -13.70 -1.60 3.20
N GLY A 90 -13.68 -0.30 3.45
CA GLY A 90 -13.58 0.26 4.80
C GLY A 90 -14.72 -0.19 5.70
N LEU A 91 -15.96 -0.11 5.22
CA LEU A 91 -17.15 -0.57 5.95
C LEU A 91 -17.08 -2.08 6.24
N SER A 92 -16.70 -2.90 5.26
CA SER A 92 -16.59 -4.36 5.46
C SER A 92 -15.48 -4.74 6.45
N MET A 93 -14.39 -3.97 6.50
CA MET A 93 -13.32 -4.18 7.46
C MET A 93 -13.74 -3.79 8.89
N GLU A 94 -14.50 -2.71 9.05
CA GLU A 94 -15.06 -2.30 10.34
C GLU A 94 -16.03 -3.36 10.89
N GLU A 95 -16.94 -3.86 10.05
CA GLU A 95 -17.95 -4.86 10.43
C GLU A 95 -17.33 -6.22 10.82
N GLY A 96 -16.37 -6.73 10.04
CA GLY A 96 -15.86 -8.10 10.24
C GLY A 96 -14.54 -8.20 11.00
N CYS A 97 -13.74 -7.13 11.01
CA CYS A 97 -12.38 -7.12 11.58
C CYS A 97 -12.19 -6.05 12.68
N GLY A 98 -13.28 -5.48 13.21
CA GLY A 98 -13.29 -4.54 14.33
C GLY A 98 -12.88 -5.16 15.68
N ILE A 99 -13.36 -4.57 16.78
CA ILE A 99 -13.01 -4.97 18.16
C ILE A 99 -13.48 -6.40 18.46
N TYR A 100 -14.71 -6.72 18.09
CA TYR A 100 -15.30 -8.06 18.26
C TYR A 100 -15.30 -8.78 16.92
N ARG A 101 -14.92 -10.06 16.94
CA ARG A 101 -14.74 -10.86 15.73
C ARG A 101 -15.35 -12.23 15.93
N THR A 102 -16.14 -12.67 14.95
CA THR A 102 -16.64 -14.04 14.87
C THR A 102 -16.17 -14.67 13.57
N PRO A 103 -16.01 -16.00 13.50
CA PRO A 103 -15.60 -16.69 12.28
C PRO A 103 -16.50 -16.36 11.07
N GLU A 104 -17.80 -16.24 11.31
CA GLU A 104 -18.80 -15.99 10.27
C GLU A 104 -18.66 -14.59 9.66
N LEU A 105 -18.49 -13.57 10.52
CA LEU A 105 -18.29 -12.19 10.07
C LEU A 105 -16.95 -12.02 9.36
N MET A 106 -15.88 -12.63 9.88
CA MET A 106 -14.57 -12.59 9.24
C MET A 106 -14.59 -13.26 7.86
N GLN A 107 -15.25 -14.41 7.74
CA GLN A 107 -15.38 -15.09 6.44
C GLN A 107 -16.16 -14.23 5.43
N LYS A 108 -17.27 -13.61 5.86
CA LYS A 108 -18.03 -12.67 5.03
C LYS A 108 -17.16 -11.52 4.53
N THR A 109 -16.29 -10.96 5.39
CA THR A 109 -15.36 -9.90 4.99
C THR A 109 -14.30 -10.39 4.01
N VAL A 110 -13.76 -11.60 4.18
CA VAL A 110 -12.82 -12.21 3.21
C VAL A 110 -13.48 -12.34 1.84
N ASP A 111 -14.71 -12.87 1.78
CA ASP A 111 -15.46 -13.04 0.54
C ASP A 111 -15.75 -11.68 -0.12
N LYS A 112 -16.11 -10.67 0.67
CA LYS A 112 -16.32 -9.29 0.18
C LYS A 112 -15.04 -8.67 -0.35
N LEU A 113 -13.89 -8.88 0.28
CA LEU A 113 -12.61 -8.40 -0.22
C LEU A 113 -12.23 -9.06 -1.56
N ALA A 114 -12.50 -10.36 -1.73
CA ALA A 114 -12.29 -11.05 -2.99
C ALA A 114 -13.20 -10.48 -4.10
N GLU A 115 -14.48 -10.24 -3.81
CA GLU A 115 -15.40 -9.56 -4.72
C GLU A 115 -14.90 -8.16 -5.12
N LEU A 116 -14.47 -7.36 -4.15
CA LEU A 116 -13.97 -6.00 -4.39
C LEU A 116 -12.67 -5.99 -5.21
N GLN A 117 -11.79 -6.98 -5.03
CA GLN A 117 -10.59 -7.14 -5.87
C GLN A 117 -10.96 -7.42 -7.33
N GLU A 118 -11.97 -8.24 -7.60
CA GLU A 118 -12.46 -8.49 -8.96
C GLU A 118 -13.12 -7.23 -9.56
N ARG A 119 -13.92 -6.50 -8.76
CA ARG A 119 -14.51 -5.22 -9.19
C ARG A 119 -13.45 -4.16 -9.47
N PHE A 120 -12.34 -4.16 -8.74
CA PHE A 120 -11.23 -3.23 -8.95
C PHE A 120 -10.63 -3.32 -10.35
N LYS A 121 -10.67 -4.50 -10.99
CA LYS A 121 -10.23 -4.71 -12.39
C LYS A 121 -11.13 -4.01 -13.43
N ARG A 122 -12.28 -3.45 -13.01
CA ARG A 122 -13.22 -2.70 -13.84
C ARG A 122 -13.37 -1.24 -13.40
N VAL A 123 -12.46 -0.77 -12.55
CA VAL A 123 -12.36 0.64 -12.18
C VAL A 123 -12.02 1.47 -13.40
N ARG A 124 -12.73 2.59 -13.56
CA ARG A 124 -12.38 3.62 -14.53
C ARG A 124 -11.47 4.65 -13.88
N SER A 125 -10.34 4.94 -14.50
CA SER A 125 -9.51 6.07 -14.05
C SER A 125 -10.26 7.39 -14.24
N PRO A 126 -10.35 8.24 -13.19
CA PRO A 126 -10.98 9.56 -13.29
C PRO A 126 -10.21 10.54 -14.18
N THR A 127 -8.94 10.25 -14.52
CA THR A 127 -8.09 11.15 -15.32
C THR A 127 -8.31 11.03 -16.83
N ARG A 128 -9.17 10.13 -17.30
CA ARG A 128 -9.61 10.14 -18.69
C ARG A 128 -10.57 11.32 -18.87
N PRO A 129 -10.25 12.32 -19.72
CA PRO A 129 -11.15 13.44 -19.93
C PRO A 129 -12.40 12.94 -20.65
N ALA A 130 -13.42 12.58 -19.87
CA ALA A 130 -14.80 12.52 -20.34
C ALA A 130 -15.44 13.92 -20.39
N CYS A 131 -14.68 14.94 -20.00
CA CYS A 131 -15.16 16.28 -19.79
C CYS A 131 -14.46 17.22 -20.78
N SER A 132 -15.19 17.70 -21.78
CA SER A 132 -14.80 18.82 -22.64
C SER A 132 -14.88 20.18 -21.92
N ILE A 133 -14.84 20.19 -20.58
CA ILE A 133 -14.99 21.40 -19.76
C ILE A 133 -13.69 21.64 -18.97
N PRO A 134 -12.99 22.76 -19.18
CA PRO A 134 -11.65 23.02 -18.63
C PRO A 134 -11.55 23.15 -17.10
N THR A 135 -12.65 23.03 -16.35
CA THR A 135 -12.72 23.44 -14.93
C THR A 135 -12.46 22.31 -13.93
N CYS A 136 -12.33 21.05 -14.36
CA CYS A 136 -12.06 19.90 -13.48
C CYS A 136 -10.63 19.87 -12.91
N CYS A 137 -9.69 20.59 -13.52
CA CYS A 137 -8.30 20.68 -13.07
C CYS A 137 -8.08 21.97 -12.27
N THR A 138 -8.70 22.12 -11.10
CA THR A 138 -8.25 23.11 -10.11
C THR A 138 -7.68 22.43 -8.87
N PRO A 139 -6.57 22.93 -8.30
CA PRO A 139 -5.91 22.34 -7.12
C PRO A 139 -6.74 22.38 -5.83
N SER A 140 -7.93 22.98 -5.85
CA SER A 140 -8.70 23.36 -4.66
C SER A 140 -9.39 22.21 -3.91
N ASN A 141 -9.30 20.96 -4.39
CA ASN A 141 -9.94 19.81 -3.75
C ASN A 141 -8.97 18.82 -3.05
N TRP A 142 -7.68 19.17 -2.95
CA TRP A 142 -6.67 18.37 -2.23
C TRP A 142 -6.48 18.79 -0.76
N ALA A 143 -7.23 19.77 -0.27
CA ALA A 143 -7.14 20.27 1.09
C ALA A 143 -8.43 20.00 1.88
N MET A 144 -8.76 18.73 2.11
CA MET A 144 -9.69 18.32 3.17
C MET A 144 -9.64 16.79 3.36
N VAL A 145 -8.49 16.27 3.78
CA VAL A 145 -8.32 15.16 4.75
C VAL A 145 -6.99 15.36 5.45
#